data_AF-A0A433QXF8-F1
#
_entry.id   AF-A0A433QXF8-F1
#
_cell.length_a   1.000
_cell.length_b   1.000
_cell.length_c   1.000
_cell.angle_alpha   90.00
_cell.angle_beta   90.00
_cell.angle_gamma   90.00
#
_symmetry.space_group_name_H-M   'P 1'
#
loop_
_entity.id
_entity.type
_entity.pdbx_description
1 polymer ?
#
loop_
_entity_poly.entity_id
_entity_poly.type
_entity_poly.pdbx_seq_one_letter_code
_entity_poly.pdbx_strand_id
1 'polypeptide(L)'
;MPNMNNNGHNTNIDTASEWLKKFLEPKLKQPAFFDNTLILVTFDEQEDYISLHNHIFAMLIGGAMKRTIREDSTVYNHYSVLAMVERNLSLGNLGEKDVDATPFATTNN
;
A
#
# COMPACT_ATOMS: atom_id res chain seq x y z
N MET A 1 -7.64 -8.61 -7.44
CA MET A 1 -6.58 -7.92 -8.20
C MET A 1 -7.15 -7.44 -9.52
N PRO A 2 -6.75 -6.25 -10.01
CA PRO A 2 -7.07 -5.79 -11.37
C PRO A 2 -6.48 -6.75 -12.43
N ASN A 3 -7.05 -6.76 -13.64
CA ASN A 3 -6.42 -7.40 -14.80
C ASN A 3 -5.45 -6.40 -15.49
N MET A 4 -4.79 -6.83 -16.58
CA MET A 4 -3.77 -6.03 -17.28
C MET A 4 -4.25 -4.69 -17.85
N ASN A 5 -5.57 -4.53 -18.04
CA ASN A 5 -6.15 -3.26 -18.49
C ASN A 5 -6.51 -2.35 -17.30
N ASN A 6 -6.73 -2.94 -16.13
CA ASN A 6 -7.21 -2.27 -14.93
C ASN A 6 -6.09 -1.95 -13.94
N ASN A 7 -4.87 -2.47 -14.14
CA ASN A 7 -3.68 -2.19 -13.32
C ASN A 7 -2.81 -1.06 -13.90
N GLY A 8 -3.15 -0.54 -15.08
CA GLY A 8 -2.41 0.52 -15.76
C GLY A 8 -1.32 0.04 -16.73
N HIS A 9 -1.07 -1.28 -16.85
CA HIS A 9 0.00 -1.81 -17.70
C HIS A 9 -0.29 -1.66 -19.21
N ASN A 10 -1.49 -2.08 -19.66
CA ASN A 10 -1.88 -1.97 -21.07
C ASN A 10 -2.67 -0.69 -21.38
N THR A 11 -2.87 0.15 -20.37
CA THR A 11 -3.71 1.34 -20.45
C THR A 11 -2.97 2.52 -19.83
N ASN A 12 -3.57 3.22 -18.86
CA ASN A 12 -2.99 4.38 -18.21
C ASN A 12 -3.52 4.52 -16.78
N ILE A 13 -2.98 5.49 -16.06
CA ILE A 13 -3.34 5.75 -14.67
C ILE A 13 -4.82 6.13 -14.49
N ASP A 14 -5.44 6.78 -15.47
CA ASP A 14 -6.86 7.14 -15.41
C ASP A 14 -7.75 5.89 -15.40
N THR A 15 -7.47 4.93 -16.29
CA THR A 15 -8.20 3.66 -16.37
C THR A 15 -8.01 2.85 -15.08
N ALA A 16 -6.78 2.77 -14.57
CA ALA A 16 -6.49 2.09 -13.32
C ALA A 16 -7.18 2.76 -12.12
N SER A 17 -7.17 4.09 -12.07
CA SER A 17 -7.82 4.89 -11.02
C SER A 17 -9.33 4.73 -11.03
N GLU A 18 -9.95 4.72 -12.22
CA GLU A 18 -11.38 4.44 -12.35
C GLU A 18 -11.75 3.05 -11.85
N TRP A 19 -10.95 2.04 -12.20
CA TRP A 19 -11.18 0.69 -11.72
C TRP A 19 -11.04 0.61 -10.20
N LEU A 20 -9.98 1.19 -9.64
CA LEU A 20 -9.73 1.21 -8.21
C LEU A 20 -10.87 1.90 -7.47
N LYS A 21 -11.34 3.04 -7.98
CA LYS A 21 -12.47 3.79 -7.42
C LYS A 21 -13.73 2.94 -7.38
N LYS A 22 -14.11 2.32 -8.52
CA LYS A 22 -15.28 1.44 -8.62
C LYS A 22 -15.18 0.23 -7.69
N PHE A 23 -13.98 -0.32 -7.51
CA PHE A 23 -13.74 -1.47 -6.63
C PHE A 23 -13.79 -1.09 -5.14
N LEU A 24 -13.14 0.01 -4.76
CA LEU A 24 -12.84 0.32 -3.37
C LEU A 24 -13.92 1.18 -2.71
N GLU A 25 -14.44 2.23 -3.37
CA GLU A 25 -15.40 3.15 -2.76
C GLU A 25 -16.64 2.48 -2.16
N PRO A 26 -17.27 1.48 -2.80
CA PRO A 26 -18.42 0.80 -2.20
C PRO A 26 -18.07 0.03 -0.91
N LYS A 27 -16.82 -0.41 -0.77
CA LYS A 27 -16.32 -1.16 0.40
C LYS A 27 -15.98 -0.22 1.55
N LEU A 28 -15.43 0.96 1.25
CA LEU A 28 -15.13 1.98 2.26
C LEU A 28 -16.39 2.46 3.00
N LYS A 29 -17.57 2.33 2.39
CA LYS A 29 -18.87 2.65 3.00
C LYS A 29 -19.43 1.56 3.92
N GLN A 30 -18.79 0.39 3.99
CA GLN A 30 -19.24 -0.73 4.83
C GLN A 30 -18.43 -0.73 6.13
N PRO A 31 -19.05 -0.45 7.30
CA PRO A 31 -18.33 -0.41 8.58
C PRO A 31 -17.57 -1.71 8.88
N ALA A 32 -18.19 -2.85 8.57
CA ALA A 32 -17.57 -4.17 8.71
C ALA A 32 -16.28 -4.36 7.89
N PHE A 33 -16.14 -3.61 6.79
CA PHE A 33 -14.92 -3.61 5.98
C PHE A 33 -13.94 -2.52 6.39
N PHE A 34 -14.40 -1.34 6.82
CA PHE A 34 -13.52 -0.16 6.95
C PHE A 34 -12.97 0.06 8.38
N ASP A 35 -13.79 -0.13 9.42
CA ASP A 35 -13.51 0.43 10.75
C ASP A 35 -12.22 -0.09 11.39
N ASN A 36 -11.90 -1.37 11.20
CA ASN A 36 -10.71 -2.02 11.76
C ASN A 36 -9.74 -2.51 10.68
N THR A 37 -9.81 -1.95 9.48
CA THR A 37 -8.99 -2.38 8.35
C THR A 37 -7.95 -1.34 8.01
N LEU A 38 -6.77 -1.83 7.62
CA LEU A 38 -5.72 -1.05 6.97
C LEU A 38 -5.64 -1.50 5.51
N ILE A 39 -5.64 -0.55 4.59
CA ILE A 39 -5.67 -0.78 3.14
C ILE A 39 -4.45 -0.08 2.56
N LEU A 40 -3.54 -0.87 1.99
CA LEU A 40 -2.41 -0.37 1.21
C LEU A 40 -2.75 -0.48 -0.28
N VAL A 41 -2.67 0.64 -0.99
CA VAL A 41 -2.71 0.70 -2.45
C VAL A 41 -1.31 1.03 -2.93
N THR A 42 -0.73 0.19 -3.78
CA THR A 42 0.62 0.39 -4.32
C THR A 42 0.79 -0.34 -5.66
N PHE A 43 1.95 -0.17 -6.28
CA PHE A 43 2.35 -0.84 -7.51
C PHE A 43 3.51 -1.81 -7.22
N ASP A 44 3.72 -2.81 -8.04
CA ASP A 44 4.89 -3.68 -7.96
C ASP A 44 6.16 -3.00 -8.48
N GLU A 45 6.03 -2.17 -9.52
CA GLU A 45 7.14 -1.46 -10.15
C GLU A 45 6.73 -0.14 -10.82
N GLN A 46 7.72 0.70 -11.10
CA GLN A 46 7.59 1.81 -12.05
C GLN A 46 7.68 1.28 -13.49
N GLU A 47 7.05 1.97 -14.44
CA GLU A 47 7.15 1.64 -15.87
C GLU A 47 8.52 1.96 -16.47
N ASP A 48 9.19 2.99 -15.97
CA ASP A 48 10.46 3.45 -16.53
C ASP A 48 11.63 2.54 -16.12
N TYR A 49 12.09 1.73 -17.07
CA TYR A 49 13.26 0.86 -16.93
C TYR A 49 14.60 1.59 -17.05
N ILE A 50 14.61 2.85 -17.51
CA ILE A 50 15.81 3.68 -17.63
C ILE A 50 16.12 4.37 -16.30
N SER A 51 15.09 4.73 -15.53
CA SER A 51 15.24 5.19 -14.15
C SER A 51 15.81 4.07 -13.26
N LEU A 52 17.00 4.31 -12.69
CA LEU A 52 17.67 3.34 -11.81
C LEU A 52 16.99 3.17 -10.44
N HIS A 53 15.98 3.98 -10.12
CA HIS A 53 15.32 3.97 -8.82
C HIS A 53 13.85 3.61 -8.99
N ASN A 54 13.50 2.37 -8.68
CA ASN A 54 12.11 1.88 -8.66
C ASN A 54 11.30 2.61 -7.59
N HIS A 55 10.76 3.77 -7.95
CA HIS A 55 9.96 4.61 -7.07
C HIS A 55 8.49 4.53 -7.48
N ILE A 56 7.69 3.99 -6.58
CA ILE A 56 6.29 3.64 -6.82
C ILE A 56 5.36 4.44 -5.91
N PHE A 57 4.14 4.64 -6.37
CA PHE A 57 3.08 5.19 -5.55
C PHE A 57 2.70 4.20 -4.43
N ALA A 58 2.51 4.72 -3.22
CA ALA A 58 1.94 3.98 -2.10
C ALA A 58 1.01 4.88 -1.31
N MET A 59 -0.19 4.38 -1.00
CA MET A 59 -1.18 5.07 -0.20
C MET A 59 -1.76 4.11 0.83
N LEU A 60 -1.70 4.53 2.09
CA LEU A 60 -2.27 3.80 3.21
C LEU A 60 -3.54 4.51 3.69
N ILE A 61 -4.66 3.79 3.74
CA ILE A 61 -5.96 4.31 4.22
C ILE A 61 -6.65 3.27 5.09
N GLY A 62 -7.68 3.67 5.85
CA GLY A 62 -8.50 2.75 6.62
C GLY A 62 -8.86 3.26 8.01
N GLY A 63 -9.87 2.68 8.66
CA GLY A 63 -10.29 3.05 10.01
C GLY A 63 -9.24 2.72 11.09
N ALA A 64 -8.35 1.76 10.81
CA ALA A 64 -7.22 1.43 11.67
C ALA A 64 -6.08 2.47 11.63
N MET A 65 -6.07 3.36 10.63
CA MET A 65 -5.05 4.40 10.50
C MET A 65 -5.40 5.60 11.39
N LYS A 66 -4.53 5.88 12.37
CA LYS A 66 -4.68 6.96 13.37
C LYS A 66 -3.72 8.13 13.14
N ARG A 67 -3.01 8.14 12.01
CA ARG A 67 -2.12 9.23 11.64
C ARG A 67 -2.90 10.38 11.05
N THR A 68 -2.49 11.60 11.39
CA THR A 68 -3.10 12.83 10.87
C THR A 68 -2.30 13.45 9.73
N ILE A 69 -1.08 12.96 9.48
CA ILE A 69 -0.25 13.43 8.38
C ILE A 69 -0.71 12.80 7.06
N ARG A 70 -0.59 13.56 5.97
CA ARG A 70 -0.95 13.12 4.61
C ARG A 70 0.24 12.62 3.79
N GLU A 71 1.43 13.06 4.15
CA GLU A 71 2.68 12.71 3.47
C GLU A 71 3.66 12.17 4.51
N ASP A 72 4.37 11.10 4.14
CA ASP A 72 5.37 10.45 4.96
C ASP A 72 6.68 10.38 4.17
N SER A 73 7.73 11.01 4.70
CA SER A 73 9.05 11.05 4.08
C SER A 73 9.95 9.87 4.47
N THR A 74 9.43 8.91 5.23
CA THR A 74 10.15 7.68 5.58
C THR A 74 10.41 6.85 4.33
N VAL A 75 11.61 6.26 4.23
CA VAL A 75 11.96 5.38 3.11
C VAL A 75 11.35 4.01 3.34
N TYR A 76 10.47 3.59 2.44
CA TYR A 76 9.83 2.29 2.43
C TYR A 76 10.21 1.49 1.18
N ASN A 77 10.06 0.17 1.27
CA ASN A 77 10.18 -0.77 0.16
C ASN A 77 9.13 -1.88 0.29
N HIS A 78 9.09 -2.84 -0.63
CA HIS A 78 8.11 -3.94 -0.57
C HIS A 78 8.21 -4.79 0.71
N TYR A 79 9.40 -4.94 1.29
CA TYR A 79 9.58 -5.64 2.57
C TYR A 79 8.97 -4.89 3.76
N SER A 80 8.76 -3.57 3.64
CA SER A 80 8.07 -2.76 4.64
C SER A 80 6.60 -3.17 4.82
N VAL A 81 5.99 -3.74 3.76
CA VAL A 81 4.65 -4.31 3.84
C VAL A 81 4.65 -5.56 4.72
N LEU A 82 5.63 -6.44 4.53
CA LEU A 82 5.77 -7.67 5.31
C LEU A 82 6.08 -7.36 6.78
N ALA A 83 7.06 -6.50 7.04
CA ALA A 83 7.40 -6.05 8.40
C ALA A 83 6.19 -5.44 9.13
N MET A 84 5.32 -4.71 8.42
CA MET A 84 4.08 -4.19 8.98
C MET A 84 3.10 -5.31 9.36
N VAL A 85 2.91 -6.31 8.50
CA VAL A 85 2.04 -7.46 8.79
C VAL A 85 2.56 -8.24 10.00
N GLU A 86 3.87 -8.51 10.04
CA GLU A 86 4.52 -9.19 11.15
C GLU A 86 4.31 -8.45 12.46
N ARG A 87 4.55 -7.14 12.45
CA ARG A 87 4.32 -6.29 13.62
C ARG A 87 2.86 -6.28 14.07
N ASN A 88 1.91 -6.15 13.14
CA ASN A 88 0.48 -6.10 13.46
C ASN A 88 -0.04 -7.43 14.01
N LEU A 89 0.53 -8.55 13.58
CA LEU A 89 0.14 -9.89 14.00
C LEU A 89 1.03 -10.47 15.12
N SER A 90 2.00 -9.69 15.63
CA SER A 90 2.98 -10.14 16.63
C SER A 90 3.75 -11.40 16.20
N LEU A 91 4.15 -11.44 14.92
CA LEU A 91 4.97 -12.51 14.34
C LEU A 91 6.45 -12.14 14.41
N GLY A 92 7.33 -13.15 14.31
CA GLY A 92 8.74 -12.94 14.00
C GLY A 92 8.96 -12.66 12.51
N ASN A 93 10.13 -12.12 12.18
CA ASN A 93 10.56 -11.98 10.79
C ASN A 93 10.99 -13.33 10.17
N LEU A 94 11.07 -13.37 8.84
CA LEU A 94 11.51 -14.50 8.04
C LEU A 94 13.04 -14.63 7.96
N GLY A 95 13.80 -13.69 8.52
CA GLY A 95 15.26 -13.66 8.42
C GLY A 95 15.79 -13.15 7.09
N GLU A 96 14.94 -12.53 6.27
CA GLU A 96 15.27 -12.03 4.93
C GLU A 96 15.42 -10.50 4.97
N LYS A 97 14.93 -9.79 3.95
CA LYS A 97 15.02 -8.32 3.85
C LYS A 97 13.97 -7.58 4.68
N ASP A 98 13.02 -8.30 5.26
CA ASP A 98 12.06 -7.83 6.25
C ASP A 98 12.70 -7.50 7.60
N VAL A 99 13.82 -8.15 7.95
CA VAL A 99 14.56 -7.93 9.21
C VAL A 99 14.90 -6.45 9.43
N ASP A 100 15.37 -5.78 8.38
CA ASP A 100 15.82 -4.39 8.41
C ASP A 100 14.79 -3.41 7.80
N ALA A 101 13.63 -3.91 7.37
CA ALA A 101 12.62 -3.09 6.74
C ALA A 101 11.88 -2.22 7.76
N THR A 102 11.62 -0.97 7.41
CA THR A 102 10.84 -0.07 8.27
C THR A 102 9.35 -0.34 8.08
N PRO A 103 8.60 -0.81 9.09
CA PRO A 103 7.16 -1.04 8.94
C PRO A 103 6.43 0.29 8.80
N PHE A 104 5.38 0.31 7.98
CA PHE A 104 4.51 1.49 7.87
C PHE A 104 3.93 1.89 9.23
N ALA A 105 4.10 3.16 9.59
CA ALA A 105 3.50 3.70 10.81
C ALA A 105 2.00 3.93 10.62
N THR A 106 1.19 3.41 11.54
CA THR A 106 -0.28 3.54 11.56
C THR A 106 -0.79 4.48 12.66
N THR A 107 0.07 4.88 13.59
CA THR A 107 -0.22 5.84 14.66
C THR A 107 0.75 7.01 14.60
N ASN A 108 0.37 8.16 15.16
CA ASN A 108 1.33 9.23 15.39
C ASN A 108 2.40 8.74 16.38
N ASN A 109 3.65 9.16 16.16
CA ASN A 109 4.76 8.91 17.09
C ASN A 109 4.62 9.79 18.33
#